data_AF-A0AAQ0KC36-F1
#
_entry.id   AF-A0AAQ0KC36-F1
#
_cell.length_a   1.000
_cell.length_b   1.000
_cell.length_c   1.000
_cell.angle_alpha   90.00
_cell.angle_beta   90.00
_cell.angle_gamma   90.00
#
_symmetry.space_group_name_H-M   'P 1'
#
loop_
_entity.id
_entity.type
_entity.pdbx_description
1 polymer ?
#
loop_
_entity_poly.entity_id
_entity_poly.type
_entity_poly.pdbx_seq_one_letter_code
_entity_poly.pdbx_strand_id
1 'polypeptide(L)' 'MSLKMNKTDLFKIFKMTIFVLAMTYLYVLSKFNFNFSKVNILKVLDFFPIVFISLFFCFYLGRILKAK' A
#
# COMPACT_ATOMS: atom_id res chain seq x y z
N MET A 1 -9.58 -14.15 -21.15
CA MET A 1 -9.08 -12.91 -20.50
C MET A 1 -7.60 -13.10 -20.17
N SER A 2 -6.67 -12.37 -20.79
CA SER A 2 -5.25 -12.55 -20.51
C SER A 2 -4.90 -11.96 -19.14
N LEU A 3 -4.42 -12.78 -18.21
CA LEU A 3 -3.88 -12.39 -16.89
C LEU A 3 -2.49 -11.72 -17.01
N LYS A 4 -2.21 -11.04 -18.12
CA LYS A 4 -0.94 -10.34 -18.31
C LYS A 4 -0.98 -9.04 -17.48
N MET A 5 -0.20 -9.02 -16.40
CA MET A 5 0.07 -7.78 -15.67
C MET A 5 0.93 -6.89 -16.56
N ASN A 6 0.42 -5.71 -16.87
CA ASN A 6 1.22 -4.72 -17.56
C ASN A 6 2.22 -4.12 -16.57
N LYS A 7 3.40 -3.71 -17.05
CA LYS A 7 4.42 -3.02 -16.23
C LYS A 7 3.84 -1.78 -15.53
N THR A 8 2.82 -1.16 -16.13
CA THR A 8 2.07 -0.03 -15.57
C THR A 8 1.19 -0.39 -14.37
N ASP A 9 0.70 -1.63 -14.27
CA ASP A 9 -0.12 -2.08 -13.13
C ASP A 9 0.74 -2.27 -11.88
N LEU A 10 1.94 -2.84 -12.03
CA LEU A 10 2.94 -2.91 -10.95
C LEU A 10 3.27 -1.51 -10.41
N PHE A 11 3.48 -0.54 -11.31
CA PHE A 11 3.79 0.84 -10.91
C PHE A 11 2.62 1.51 -10.19
N LYS A 12 1.38 1.19 -10.56
CA LYS A 12 0.17 1.65 -9.84
C LYS A 12 0.09 1.05 -8.44
N ILE A 13 0.32 -0.26 -8.29
CA ILE A 13 0.32 -0.93 -6.98
C ILE A 13 1.41 -0.33 -6.08
N PHE A 14 2.60 -0.08 -6.62
CA PHE A 14 3.68 0.57 -5.89
C PHE A 14 3.29 1.98 -5.41
N LYS A 15 2.73 2.83 -6.29
CA LYS A 15 2.22 4.17 -5.89
C LYS A 15 1.13 4.09 -4.81
N MET A 16 0.18 3.16 -4.96
CA MET A 16 -0.86 2.92 -3.96
C MET A 16 -0.28 2.49 -2.61
N THR A 17 0.73 1.64 -2.62
CA THR A 17 1.42 1.17 -1.40
C THR A 17 2.06 2.34 -0.65
N ILE A 18 2.80 3.20 -1.35
CA ILE A 18 3.38 4.41 -0.75
C ILE A 18 2.28 5.32 -0.19
N PHE A 19 1.19 5.50 -0.93
CA PHE A 19 0.06 6.32 -0.48
C PHE A 19 -0.58 5.79 0.81
N VAL A 20 -0.81 4.48 0.91
CA VAL A 20 -1.36 3.85 2.12
C VAL A 20 -0.43 4.01 3.31
N LEU A 21 0.88 3.85 3.11
CA LEU A 21 1.87 4.05 4.17
C LEU A 21 1.94 5.50 4.63
N ALA A 22 1.89 6.46 3.70
CA ALA A 22 1.84 7.88 4.02
C ALA A 22 0.59 8.24 4.83
N MET A 23 -0.58 7.73 4.43
CA MET A 23 -1.83 7.94 5.18
C MET A 23 -1.79 7.29 6.56
N THR A 24 -1.20 6.10 6.66
CA THR A 24 -1.01 5.42 7.95
C THR A 24 -0.10 6.23 8.86
N TYR A 25 1.00 6.78 8.33
CA TYR A 25 1.88 7.67 9.07
C TYR A 25 1.15 8.94 9.54
N LEU A 26 0.40 9.61 8.65
CA LEU A 26 -0.39 10.79 9.00
C LEU A 26 -1.46 10.49 10.06
N TYR A 27 -2.11 9.32 9.98
CA TYR A 27 -3.08 8.88 10.97
C TYR A 27 -2.45 8.67 12.36
N VAL A 28 -1.32 7.95 12.42
CA VAL A 28 -0.58 7.75 13.66
C VAL A 28 -0.11 9.10 14.21
N LEU A 29 0.43 9.96 13.35
CA LEU A 29 0.90 11.29 13.70
C LEU A 29 -0.23 12.17 14.27
N SER A 30 -1.41 12.13 13.66
CA SER A 30 -2.61 12.80 14.18
C SER A 30 -3.00 12.31 15.57
N LYS A 31 -2.92 11.00 15.84
CA LYS A 31 -3.19 10.41 17.16
C LYS A 31 -2.22 10.91 18.25
N PHE A 32 -1.02 11.32 17.87
CA PHE A 32 -0.02 11.91 18.76
C PHE A 32 0.02 13.45 18.69
N ASN A 33 -1.06 14.09 18.23
CA ASN A 33 -1.18 15.54 18.09
C ASN A 33 -0.03 16.15 17.28
N PHE A 34 0.35 15.47 16.19
CA PHE A 34 1.46 15.83 15.31
C PHE A 34 2.84 15.88 15.96
N ASN A 35 3.05 15.12 17.04
CA ASN A 35 4.36 15.00 17.66
C ASN A 35 5.27 14.01 16.92
N PHE A 36 6.11 14.54 16.03
CA PHE A 36 7.09 13.79 15.23
C PHE A 36 8.15 13.06 16.08
N SER A 37 8.43 13.51 17.30
CA SER A 37 9.40 12.83 18.19
C SER A 37 8.86 11.50 18.72
N LYS A 38 7.52 11.37 18.83
CA LYS A 38 6.85 10.16 19.30
C LYS A 38 6.58 9.14 18.19
N VAL A 39 6.61 9.55 16.93
CA VAL A 39 6.24 8.69 15.79
C VAL A 39 7.45 8.41 14.93
N ASN A 40 7.88 7.15 14.94
CA ASN A 40 9.01 6.72 14.12
C ASN A 40 8.56 6.30 12.72
N ILE A 41 9.01 7.02 11.69
CA ILE A 41 8.70 6.72 10.30
C ILE A 41 9.24 5.36 9.84
N LEU A 42 10.37 4.91 10.40
CA LEU A 42 10.96 3.61 10.06
C LEU A 42 10.02 2.46 10.40
N LYS A 43 9.35 2.55 11.56
CA LYS A 43 8.35 1.54 11.98
C LYS A 43 7.16 1.47 11.03
N VAL A 44 6.78 2.58 10.39
CA VAL A 44 5.72 2.57 9.37
C VAL A 44 6.26 1.95 8.07
N LEU A 45 7.50 2.27 7.70
CA LEU A 45 8.16 1.71 6.52
C LEU A 45 8.33 0.19 6.60
N ASP A 46 8.52 -0.38 7.80
CA ASP A 46 8.60 -1.83 8.02
C ASP A 46 7.33 -2.58 7.59
N PHE A 47 6.18 -1.89 7.52
CA PHE A 47 4.93 -2.45 6.99
C PHE A 47 4.84 -2.41 5.46
N PHE A 48 5.82 -1.82 4.76
CA PHE A 48 5.85 -1.78 3.29
C PHE A 48 5.66 -3.16 2.64
N PRO A 49 6.45 -4.21 2.97
CA PRO A 49 6.32 -5.51 2.30
C PRO A 49 4.94 -6.13 2.47
N ILE A 50 4.34 -6.04 3.66
CA ILE A 50 3.03 -6.65 3.92
C ILE A 50 1.89 -5.91 3.21
N VAL A 51 1.94 -4.57 3.17
CA VAL A 51 0.96 -3.76 2.44
C VAL A 51 1.09 -3.96 0.93
N PHE A 52 2.33 -4.03 0.43
CA PHE A 52 2.60 -4.26 -0.99
C PHE A 52 2.05 -5.62 -1.45
N ILE A 53 2.36 -6.69 -0.73
CA ILE A 53 1.88 -8.05 -1.05
C ILE A 53 0.35 -8.13 -0.96
N SER A 54 -0.25 -7.50 0.05
CA SER A 54 -1.71 -7.48 0.20
C SER A 54 -2.40 -6.77 -0.96
N LEU A 55 -1.91 -5.59 -1.37
CA LEU A 55 -2.45 -4.86 -2.51
C LEU A 55 -2.24 -5.61 -3.82
N PHE A 56 -1.09 -6.27 -3.98
CA PHE A 56 -0.81 -7.12 -5.13
C PHE A 56 -1.82 -8.27 -5.23
N PHE A 57 -2.08 -8.96 -4.11
CA PHE A 57 -3.06 -10.04 -4.03
C PHE A 57 -4.49 -9.55 -4.32
N CYS A 58 -4.91 -8.43 -3.72
CA CYS A 58 -6.21 -7.82 -3.98
C CYS A 58 -6.39 -7.42 -5.45
N PHE A 59 -5.35 -6.86 -6.07
CA PHE A 59 -5.38 -6.51 -7.48
C PHE A 59 -5.51 -7.76 -8.37
N TYR A 60 -4.77 -8.81 -8.04
CA TYR A 60 -4.83 -10.09 -8.74
C TYR A 60 -6.22 -10.74 -8.64
N LEU A 61 -6.78 -10.84 -7.41
CA LEU A 61 -8.13 -11.35 -7.18
C LEU A 61 -9.19 -10.53 -7.92
N GLY A 62 -9.11 -9.20 -7.88
CA GLY A 62 -10.03 -8.32 -8.58
C GLY A 62 -10.05 -8.56 -10.09
N ARG A 63 -8.91 -8.92 -10.68
CA ARG A 63 -8.85 -9.28 -12.12
C ARG A 63 -9.48 -10.64 -12.40
N ILE A 64 -9.32 -11.62 -11.52
CA ILE A 64 -9.97 -12.93 -11.66
C ILE A 64 -11.49 -12.79 -11.58
N LEU A 65 -11.99 -12.07 -10.58
CA LEU A 65 -13.42 -11.85 -10.40
C LEU A 65 -14.06 -11.11 -11.57
N LYS A 66 -13.36 -10.10 -12.13
CA LYS A 66 -13.83 -9.34 -13.30
C LYS A 66 -13.77 -10.14 -14.62
N ALA A 67 -13.03 -11.23 -14.65
CA ALA A 67 -12.89 -12.10 -15.82
C ALA A 67 -13.94 -13.23 -15.85
N LYS A 68 -14.68 -13.42 -14.76
CA LYS A 68 -15.79 -14.36 -14.63
C LYS A 68 -17.11 -13.64 -14.87
#